data_AF-A0A140L1L0-F1
#
_entry.id   AF-A0A140L1L0-F1
#
_cell.length_a   1.000
_cell.length_b   1.000
_cell.length_c   1.000
_cell.angle_alpha   90.00
_cell.angle_beta   90.00
_cell.angle_gamma   90.00
#
_symmetry.space_group_name_H-M   'P 1'
#
loop_
_entity.id
_entity.type
_entity.pdbx_description
1 polymer ?
#
loop_
_entity_poly.entity_id
_entity_poly.type
_entity_poly.pdbx_seq_one_letter_code
_entity_poly.pdbx_strand_id
1 'polypeptide(L)'
;MYFMGDVILPPGEKIRRIRTFLGAKQEDIAGDKITRNLISYIENGKTRLMRSTAEIIAENLIRLSEAQKNPIHISVDYLMETEMEQAN
;
A
#
# COMPACT_ATOMS: atom_id res chain seq x y z
N MET A 1 -14.98 -5.12 -4.64
CA MET A 1 -14.66 -3.67 -4.68
C MET A 1 -13.38 -3.48 -3.89
N TYR A 2 -12.41 -2.72 -4.41
CA TYR A 2 -11.17 -2.45 -3.68
C TYR A 2 -11.40 -1.53 -2.48
N PHE A 3 -10.57 -1.67 -1.45
CA PHE A 3 -10.52 -0.73 -0.33
C PHE A 3 -10.32 0.69 -0.86
N MET A 4 -11.22 1.63 -0.56
CA MET A 4 -11.18 3.01 -1.07
C MET A 4 -11.10 3.13 -2.61
N GLY A 5 -11.69 2.18 -3.35
CA GLY A 5 -11.67 2.17 -4.82
C GLY A 5 -12.46 3.30 -5.48
N ASP A 6 -13.22 4.08 -4.72
CA ASP A 6 -13.99 5.25 -5.13
C ASP A 6 -13.22 6.59 -4.99
N VAL A 7 -12.01 6.56 -4.42
CA VAL A 7 -11.19 7.75 -4.18
C VAL A 7 -9.94 7.72 -5.05
N ILE A 8 -9.74 8.78 -5.84
CA ILE A 8 -8.52 8.96 -6.64
C ILE A 8 -7.37 9.35 -5.71
N LEU A 9 -6.35 8.50 -5.64
CA LEU A 9 -5.18 8.70 -4.78
C LEU A 9 -3.88 8.33 -5.50
N PRO A 10 -2.76 9.03 -5.23
CA PRO A 10 -1.45 8.57 -5.67
C PRO A 10 -1.03 7.30 -4.93
N PRO A 11 -0.18 6.44 -5.52
CA PRO A 11 0.25 5.16 -4.95
C PRO A 11 0.74 5.21 -3.50
N GLY A 12 1.58 6.21 -3.16
CA GLY A 12 2.11 6.37 -1.81
C GLY A 12 1.03 6.67 -0.77
N GLU A 13 0.00 7.44 -1.14
CA GLU A 13 -1.10 7.79 -0.25
C GLU A 13 -2.07 6.61 -0.08
N LYS A 14 -2.30 5.80 -1.12
CA LYS A 14 -3.04 4.52 -0.99
C LYS A 14 -2.40 3.64 0.08
N ILE A 15 -1.09 3.40 -0.04
CA ILE A 15 -0.32 2.59 0.91
C ILE A 15 -0.44 3.15 2.33
N ARG A 16 -0.22 4.47 2.49
CA ARG A 16 -0.33 5.14 3.79
C ARG A 16 -1.70 4.91 4.42
N ARG A 17 -2.78 5.16 3.68
CA ARG A 17 -4.15 5.07 4.20
C ARG A 17 -4.51 3.66 4.61
N ILE A 18 -4.22 2.67 3.78
CA ILE A 18 -4.45 1.25 4.11
C ILE A 18 -3.65 0.87 5.36
N ARG A 19 -2.36 1.22 5.40
CA ARG A 19 -1.49 0.94 6.55
C ARG A 19 -2.05 1.56 7.83
N THR A 20 -2.44 2.84 7.79
CA THR A 20 -3.01 3.53 8.95
C THR A 20 -4.36 2.97 9.37
N PHE A 21 -5.19 2.54 8.42
CA PHE A 21 -6.46 1.88 8.69
C PHE A 21 -6.26 0.57 9.47
N LEU A 22 -5.22 -0.19 9.13
CA LEU A 22 -4.81 -1.40 9.85
C LEU A 22 -4.02 -1.13 11.15
N GLY A 23 -3.78 0.14 11.51
CA GLY A 23 -2.98 0.51 12.67
C GLY A 23 -1.50 0.10 12.58
N ALA A 24 -1.00 -0.20 11.37
CA ALA A 24 0.34 -0.73 11.15
C ALA A 24 1.41 0.37 11.08
N LYS A 25 2.63 0.03 11.51
CA LYS A 25 3.84 0.85 11.33
C LYS A 25 4.43 0.60 9.95
N GLN A 26 5.29 1.53 9.50
CA GLN A 26 6.01 1.37 8.23
C GLN A 26 6.92 0.14 8.23
N GLU A 27 7.43 -0.26 9.39
CA GLU A 27 8.25 -1.46 9.57
C GLU A 27 7.45 -2.74 9.31
N ASP A 28 6.18 -2.77 9.70
CA ASP A 28 5.32 -3.96 9.55
C ASP A 28 5.06 -4.30 8.09
N ILE A 29 4.93 -3.27 7.23
CA ILE A 29 4.71 -3.45 5.79
C ILE A 29 6.02 -3.54 4.98
N ALA A 30 7.13 -3.11 5.57
CA ALA A 30 8.45 -3.35 5.02
C ALA A 30 8.87 -4.82 5.21
N GLY A 31 8.56 -5.39 6.38
CA GLY A 31 9.01 -6.71 6.79
C GLY A 31 10.54 -6.79 6.83
N ASP A 32 11.08 -7.90 6.36
CA ASP A 32 12.51 -8.18 6.22
C ASP A 32 13.03 -8.00 4.78
N LYS A 33 12.12 -7.80 3.81
CA LYS A 33 12.45 -7.77 2.38
C LYS A 33 12.85 -6.37 1.87
N ILE A 34 12.35 -5.31 2.49
CA ILE A 34 12.66 -3.91 2.14
C ILE A 34 12.85 -3.06 3.40
N THR A 35 13.43 -1.87 3.23
CA THR A 35 13.69 -0.98 4.38
C THR A 35 12.47 -0.12 4.72
N ARG A 36 12.26 0.17 6.01
CA ARG A 36 11.29 1.16 6.48
C ARG A 36 11.47 2.53 5.82
N ASN A 37 12.72 2.94 5.55
CA ASN A 37 13.01 4.21 4.89
C ASN A 37 12.46 4.26 3.46
N LEU A 38 12.53 3.14 2.73
CA LEU A 38 11.94 3.05 1.39
C LEU A 38 10.42 3.24 1.45
N ILE A 39 9.73 2.60 2.40
CA ILE A 39 8.29 2.82 2.64
C ILE A 39 8.00 4.29 2.90
N SER A 40 8.77 4.94 3.78
CA SER A 40 8.60 6.36 4.07
C SER A 40 8.77 7.24 2.83
N TYR A 41 9.76 6.96 1.98
CA TYR A 41 9.97 7.72 0.76
C TYR A 41 8.83 7.54 -0.24
N ILE A 42 8.29 6.33 -0.36
CA ILE A 42 7.12 6.04 -1.20
C ILE A 42 5.88 6.77 -0.69
N GLU A 43 5.55 6.64 0.60
CA GLU A 43 4.37 7.28 1.19
C GLU A 43 4.41 8.81 1.09
N ASN A 44 5.61 9.40 1.12
CA ASN A 44 5.82 10.84 0.99
C ASN A 44 6.05 11.30 -0.45
N GLY A 45 5.89 10.43 -1.46
CA GLY A 45 6.08 10.77 -2.87
C GLY A 45 7.53 11.12 -3.26
N LYS A 46 8.51 10.83 -2.39
CA LYS A 46 9.94 11.07 -2.65
C LYS A 46 10.57 10.04 -3.58
N THR A 47 9.94 8.88 -3.75
CA THR A 47 10.39 7.82 -4.66
C THR A 47 9.18 7.11 -5.25
N ARG A 48 9.29 6.70 -6.52
CA ARG A 48 8.25 5.95 -7.21
C ARG A 48 8.12 4.54 -6.63
N LEU A 49 6.89 4.06 -6.49
CA LEU A 49 6.61 2.66 -6.15
C LEU A 49 6.96 1.75 -7.34
N MET A 50 7.87 0.81 -7.12
CA MET A 50 8.18 -0.26 -8.08
C MET A 50 7.30 -1.48 -7.85
N ARG A 51 7.05 -2.28 -8.89
CA ARG A 51 6.18 -3.47 -8.80
C ARG A 51 6.66 -4.48 -7.76
N SER A 52 7.95 -4.78 -7.72
CA SER A 52 8.52 -5.68 -6.71
C SER A 52 8.32 -5.17 -5.28
N THR A 53 8.44 -3.87 -5.06
CA THR A 53 8.13 -3.25 -3.76
C THR A 53 6.63 -3.29 -3.45
N ALA A 54 5.78 -3.07 -4.45
CA ALA A 54 4.33 -3.12 -4.31
C ALA A 54 3.81 -4.52 -3.96
N GLU A 55 4.40 -5.56 -4.56
CA GLU A 55 4.13 -6.97 -4.25
C GLU A 55 4.40 -7.27 -2.77
N ILE A 56 5.56 -6.87 -2.27
CA ILE A 56 5.95 -7.05 -0.87
C ILE A 56 5.00 -6.30 0.08
N ILE A 57 4.66 -5.05 -0.26
CA ILE A 57 3.74 -4.24 0.55
C ILE A 57 2.34 -4.86 0.57
N ALA A 58 1.83 -5.28 -0.59
CA ALA A 58 0.50 -5.90 -0.72
C ALA A 58 0.43 -7.20 0.10
N GLU A 59 1.43 -8.08 -0.03
CA GLU A 59 1.54 -9.33 0.73
C GLU A 59 1.48 -9.05 2.24
N ASN A 60 2.28 -8.10 2.73
CA ASN A 60 2.31 -7.76 4.15
C ASN A 60 1.00 -7.12 4.63
N LEU A 61 0.39 -6.23 3.86
CA LEU A 61 -0.89 -5.61 4.21
C LEU A 61 -2.02 -6.64 4.28
N ILE A 62 -2.11 -7.55 3.31
CA ILE A 62 -3.11 -8.62 3.31
C ILE A 62 -2.91 -9.52 4.53
N ARG A 63 -1.68 -9.98 4.77
CA ARG A 63 -1.33 -10.82 5.92
C ARG A 63 -1.68 -10.16 7.27
N LEU A 64 -1.41 -8.87 7.41
CA LEU A 64 -1.78 -8.09 8.61
C LEU A 64 -3.30 -8.01 8.77
N SER A 65 -4.01 -7.74 7.69
CA SER A 65 -5.47 -7.64 7.69
C SER A 65 -6.16 -8.95 8.08
N GLU A 66 -5.65 -10.08 7.58
CA GLU A 66 -6.15 -11.42 7.90
C GLU A 66 -5.87 -11.78 9.36
N ALA A 67 -4.66 -11.49 9.85
CA ALA A 67 -4.30 -11.71 11.26
C ALA A 67 -5.19 -10.92 12.23
N GLN A 68 -5.65 -9.73 11.82
CA GLN A 68 -6.57 -8.89 12.59
C GLN A 68 -8.05 -9.27 12.43
N LYS A 69 -8.37 -10.29 11.60
CA LYS A 69 -9.76 -10.63 11.20
C LYS A 69 -10.51 -9.44 10.59
N ASN A 70 -9.78 -8.53 9.93
CA ASN A 70 -10.30 -7.37 9.24
C ASN A 70 -9.78 -7.37 7.79
N PRO A 71 -10.24 -8.31 6.95
CA PRO A 71 -9.67 -8.51 5.61
C PRO A 71 -9.90 -7.29 4.72
N ILE A 72 -8.85 -6.87 4.03
CA ILE A 72 -8.93 -5.84 2.99
C ILE A 72 -8.84 -6.47 1.61
N HIS A 73 -9.52 -5.86 0.64
CA HIS A 73 -9.41 -6.27 -0.76
C HIS A 73 -8.55 -5.25 -1.52
N ILE A 74 -7.33 -5.64 -1.84
CA ILE A 74 -6.35 -4.83 -2.60
C ILE A 74 -5.62 -5.73 -3.61
N SER A 75 -5.02 -5.12 -4.62
CA SER A 75 -4.12 -5.79 -5.57
C SER A 75 -2.87 -4.94 -5.81
N VAL A 76 -1.83 -5.55 -6.37
CA VAL A 76 -0.59 -4.83 -6.73
C VAL A 76 -0.89 -3.72 -7.72
N ASP A 77 -1.71 -4.00 -8.74
CA ASP A 77 -2.08 -3.01 -9.75
C ASP A 77 -2.85 -1.85 -9.12
N TYR A 78 -3.82 -2.15 -8.23
CA TYR A 78 -4.52 -1.10 -7.47
C TYR A 78 -3.56 -0.20 -6.67
N LEU A 79 -2.56 -0.77 -5.99
CA LEU A 79 -1.57 0.03 -5.25
C LEU A 79 -0.73 0.92 -6.17
N MET A 80 -0.48 0.48 -7.41
CA MET A 80 0.41 1.17 -8.36
C MET A 80 -0.31 2.15 -9.28
N GLU A 81 -1.61 2.01 -9.45
CA GLU A 81 -2.46 2.90 -10.24
C GLU A 81 -2.24 4.37 -9.85
N THR A 82 -1.91 5.16 -10.85
CA THR A 82 -1.78 6.61 -10.77
C THR A 82 -3.15 7.28 -10.78
N GLU A 83 -3.19 8.55 -10.40
CA GLU A 83 -4.42 9.34 -10.41
C GLU A 83 -5.03 9.44 -11.81
N MET A 84 -4.19 9.53 -12.84
CA MET A 84 -4.62 9.54 -14.24
C MET A 84 -5.26 8.22 -14.67
N GLU A 85 -4.72 7.08 -14.26
CA GLU A 85 -5.28 5.76 -14.58
C GLU A 85 -6.62 5.51 -13.88
N GLN A 86 -6.84 6.12 -12.70
CA GLN A 86 -8.10 6.01 -11.95
C GLN A 86 -9.21 6.93 -12.48
N ALA A 87 -8.85 8.02 -13.16
CA ALA A 87 -9.78 9.02 -13.65
C ALA A 87 -10.35 8.73 -15.05
N ASN A 88 -9.79 7.72 -15.75
CA ASN A 88 -10.19 7.27 -17.09
C ASN A 88 -11.03 6.00 -17.02
#